data_AF-A0A959DEJ6-F1
#
_entry.id   AF-A0A959DEJ6-F1
#
_cell.length_a   1.000
_cell.length_b   1.000
_cell.length_c   1.000
_cell.angle_alpha   90.00
_cell.angle_beta   90.00
_cell.angle_gamma   90.00
#
_symmetry.space_group_name_H-M   'P 1'
#
loop_
_entity.id
_entity.type
_entity.pdbx_description
1 polymer ?
#
loop_
_entity_poly.entity_id
_entity_poly.type
_entity_poly.pdbx_seq_one_letter_code
_entity_poly.pdbx_strand_id
1 'polypeptide(L)' 'MHYKTATAWIFVLLMLMIFFLFLYPTPFMIGLGAVGLPMMILVQAVVVLRAREESQHSFSDEKWYEDREE' A
#
# COMPACT_ATOMS: atom_id res chain seq x y z
N MET A 1 9.25 8.82 4.34
CA MET A 1 8.77 9.29 3.01
C MET A 1 8.89 8.23 1.92
N HIS A 2 10.01 7.53 1.76
CA HIS A 2 10.21 6.51 0.71
C HIS A 2 9.17 5.36 0.70
N TYR A 3 8.65 4.96 1.86
CA TYR A 3 7.61 3.93 1.96
C TYR A 3 6.26 4.38 1.38
N LYS A 4 5.90 5.66 1.50
CA LYS A 4 4.65 6.21 0.92
C LYS A 4 4.70 6.23 -0.61
N THR A 5 5.87 6.50 -1.19
CA THR A 5 6.06 6.48 -2.64
C THR A 5 6.05 5.05 -3.19
N ALA A 6 6.70 4.11 -2.52
CA ALA A 6 6.72 2.71 -2.95
C ALA A 6 5.31 2.07 -2.94
N THR A 7 4.53 2.27 -1.87
CA THR A 7 3.15 1.76 -1.82
C THR A 7 2.25 2.43 -2.86
N ALA A 8 2.40 3.73 -3.11
CA ALA A 8 1.66 4.42 -4.16
C ALA A 8 1.94 3.85 -5.56
N TRP A 9 3.20 3.57 -5.89
CA TRP A 9 3.56 2.97 -7.19
C TRP A 9 3.00 1.56 -7.35
N ILE A 10 3.04 0.73 -6.30
CA ILE A 10 2.45 -0.62 -6.36
C ILE A 10 0.92 -0.52 -6.55
N PHE A 11 0.25 0.44 -5.90
CA PHE A 11 -1.18 0.66 -6.06
C PHE A 11 -1.55 1.08 -7.49
N VAL A 12 -0.79 2.00 -8.09
CA VAL A 12 -0.97 2.42 -9.49
C VAL A 12 -0.81 1.24 -10.44
N LEU A 13 0.22 0.42 -10.25
CA LEU A 13 0.46 -0.80 -11.04
C LEU A 13 -0.72 -1.79 -10.94
N LEU A 14 -1.27 -1.94 -9.74
CA LEU A 14 -2.40 -2.83 -9.47
C LEU A 14 -3.67 -2.34 -10.20
N MET A 15 -3.96 -1.04 -10.15
CA MET A 15 -5.06 -0.44 -10.93
C MET A 15 -4.86 -0.61 -12.44
N LEU A 16 -3.63 -0.39 -12.93
CA LEU A 16 -3.30 -0.52 -14.34
C LEU A 16 -3.51 -1.96 -14.83
N MET A 17 -3.12 -2.94 -14.00
CA MET A 17 -3.31 -4.36 -14.31
C MET A 17 -4.80 -4.73 -14.36
N ILE A 18 -5.62 -4.25 -13.41
CA ILE A 18 -7.07 -4.44 -13.43
C ILE A 18 -7.69 -3.82 -14.69
N PHE A 19 -7.27 -2.61 -15.04
CA PHE A 19 -7.73 -1.90 -16.23
C PHE A 19 -7.42 -2.68 -17.52
N PHE A 20 -6.22 -3.23 -17.64
CA PHE A 20 -5.85 -4.07 -18.79
C PHE A 20 -6.62 -5.39 -18.84
N LEU A 21 -6.91 -5.99 -17.68
CA LEU A 21 -7.71 -7.21 -17.60
C LEU A 21 -9.16 -6.96 -18.04
N PHE A 22 -9.67 -5.75 -17.80
CA PHE A 22 -10.98 -5.32 -18.27
C PHE A 22 -10.99 -5.01 -19.78
N LEU A 23 -9.95 -4.34 -20.31
CA LEU A 23 -9.88 -4.01 -21.74
C LEU A 23 -9.58 -5.21 -22.65
N TYR A 24 -8.73 -6.13 -22.19
CA TYR A 24 -8.26 -7.28 -22.97
C TYR A 24 -8.29 -8.57 -22.12
N PRO A 25 -9.49 -9.16 -21.91
CA PRO A 25 -9.68 -10.38 -21.12
C PRO A 25 -9.24 -11.63 -21.90
N THR A 26 -7.95 -11.68 -22.28
CA THR A 26 -7.35 -12.85 -22.91
C THR A 26 -7.03 -13.91 -21.85
N PRO A 27 -7.04 -15.21 -22.19
CA PRO A 27 -6.70 -16.28 -21.24
C PRO A 27 -5.33 -16.08 -20.59
N PHE A 28 -4.37 -15.54 -21.35
CA PHE A 28 -3.05 -15.19 -20.85
C PHE A 28 -3.11 -14.07 -19.79
N MET A 29 -3.83 -12.98 -20.05
CA MET A 29 -3.98 -11.89 -19.07
C MET A 29 -4.76 -12.30 -17.83
N ILE A 30 -5.74 -13.19 -17.97
CA ILE A 30 -6.46 -13.77 -16.83
C ILE A 30 -5.52 -14.61 -15.97
N GLY A 31 -4.67 -15.46 -16.58
CA GLY A 31 -3.65 -16.22 -15.85
C GLY A 31 -2.62 -15.33 -15.14
N LEU A 32 -2.17 -14.27 -15.83
CA LEU A 32 -1.22 -13.30 -15.29
C LEU A 32 -1.85 -12.50 -14.14
N GLY A 33 -3.12 -12.13 -14.26
CA GLY A 33 -3.88 -11.50 -13.18
C GLY A 33 -4.10 -12.43 -12.00
N ALA A 34 -4.48 -13.68 -12.23
CA ALA A 34 -4.76 -14.67 -11.18
C ALA A 34 -3.55 -14.95 -10.28
N VAL A 35 -2.33 -14.86 -10.81
CA VAL A 35 -1.08 -15.02 -10.05
C VAL A 35 -0.50 -13.67 -9.60
N GLY A 36 -0.54 -12.65 -10.46
CA GLY A 36 0.07 -11.34 -10.24
C GLY A 36 -0.63 -10.50 -9.17
N LEU A 37 -1.97 -10.50 -9.13
CA LEU A 37 -2.75 -9.79 -8.12
C LEU A 37 -2.42 -10.26 -6.69
N PRO A 38 -2.55 -11.56 -6.36
CA PRO A 38 -2.27 -12.01 -5.00
C PRO A 38 -0.80 -11.81 -4.61
N MET A 39 0.13 -11.93 -5.57
CA MET A 39 1.54 -11.68 -5.29
C MET A 39 1.81 -10.20 -4.97
N MET A 40 1.22 -9.27 -5.73
CA MET A 40 1.33 -7.83 -5.44
C MET A 40 0.69 -7.46 -4.09
N ILE A 41 -0.44 -8.06 -3.74
CA ILE A 41 -1.07 -7.88 -2.43
C ILE A 41 -0.15 -8.39 -1.31
N LEU A 42 0.47 -9.57 -1.48
CA LEU A 42 1.44 -10.10 -0.52
C LEU A 42 2.63 -9.17 -0.34
N VAL A 43 3.17 -8.62 -1.43
CA VAL A 43 4.26 -7.65 -1.37
C VAL A 43 3.82 -6.41 -0.60
N GLN A 44 2.63 -5.87 -0.85
CA GLN A 44 2.12 -4.73 -0.08
C GLN A 44 1.95 -5.08 1.41
N ALA A 45 1.39 -6.24 1.73
CA ALA A 45 1.24 -6.70 3.10
C ALA A 45 2.59 -6.79 3.82
N VAL A 46 3.61 -7.36 3.16
CA VAL A 46 4.97 -7.43 3.71
C VAL A 46 5.58 -6.05 3.89
N VAL A 47 5.41 -5.13 2.92
CA VAL A 47 5.90 -3.76 3.02
C VAL A 47 5.24 -3.02 4.18
N VAL A 48 3.93 -3.19 4.36
CA VAL A 48 3.17 -2.57 5.46
C VAL A 48 3.58 -3.17 6.81
N LEU A 49 3.68 -4.50 6.92
CA LEU A 49 4.10 -5.17 8.16
C LEU A 49 5.55 -4.87 8.55
N ARG A 50 6.42 -4.63 7.56
CA ARG A 50 7.82 -4.22 7.79
C ARG A 50 7.98 -2.72 7.95
N ALA A 51 6.97 -1.92 7.66
CA ALA A 51 7.01 -0.50 7.97
C ALA A 51 7.03 -0.39 9.49
N ARG A 52 8.19 -0.08 10.06
CA ARG A 52 8.32 0.28 11.47
C ARG A 52 7.24 1.33 11.78
N GLU A 53 6.48 1.10 12.84
CA GLU A 53 5.66 2.12 13.51
C GLU A 53 6.60 3.16 14.13
N GLU A 54 7.34 3.89 13.31
CA GLU A 54 7.83 5.19 13.73
C GLU A 54 6.63 6.12 13.56
N SER A 55 5.82 6.19 14.63
CA SER A 55 4.94 7.32 14.82
C SER A 55 5.81 8.57 14.62
N GLN A 56 5.44 9.42 13.66
CA GLN A 56 6.14 10.70 13.47
C GLN A 56 6.08 11.58 14.73
N HIS A 57 5.24 11.21 15.70
CA HIS A 57 5.22 11.75 17.04
C HIS A 57 5.66 10.72 18.07
N SER A 58 6.69 11.07 18.84
CA SER A 58 7.07 10.35 20.05
C SER A 58 6.02 10.65 21.14
N PHE A 59 5.78 9.73 22.08
CA PHE A 59 4.99 10.05 23.29
C PHE A 59 5.60 11.20 24.11
N SER A 60 6.85 11.58 23.84
CA SER A 60 7.52 12.76 24.40
C SER A 60 7.22 14.06 23.65
N ASP A 61 6.43 14.04 22.56
CA ASP A 61 5.93 15.26 21.94
C ASP A 61 4.82 15.81 22.85
N GLU A 62 5.26 16.70 23.72
CA GLU A 62 4.64 17.36 24.87
C GLU A 62 3.21 17.92 24.66
N LYS A 63 2.68 17.88 23.42
CA LYS A 63 1.42 18.52 23.03
C LYS A 63 0.24 17.57 22.83
N TRP A 64 0.39 16.26 23.04
CA TRP A 64 -0.72 15.33 22.79
C TRP A 64 -1.92 15.54 23.75
N TYR A 65 -1.70 16.17 24.91
CA TYR A 65 -2.74 16.40 25.92
C TYR A 65 -3.03 17.87 26.24
N GLU A 66 -2.40 18.85 25.58
CA GLU A 66 -2.55 20.27 25.97
C GLU A 66 -3.88 20.93 25.55
N ASP A 67 -4.78 20.23 24.85
CA ASP A 67 -6.12 20.73 24.53
C ASP A 67 -7.23 20.18 25.46
N ARG A 68 -6.86 19.68 26.64
CA ARG A 68 -7.84 19.32 27.68
C ARG A 68 -7.64 20.14 28.95
N GLU A 69 -8.55 21.11 29.08
CA GLU A 69 -9.06 21.72 30.31
C GLU A 69 -8.39 23.02 30.80
N GLU A 70 -9.15 24.11 30.53
CA GLU A 70 -9.27 25.41 31.22
C GLU A 70 -8.25 26.55 30.99
#